data_AF-A0A956IYU0-F1
#
_entry.id   AF-A0A956IYU0-F1
#
_cell.length_a   1.000
_cell.length_b   1.000
_cell.length_c   1.000
_cell.angle_alpha   90.00
_cell.angle_beta   90.00
_cell.angle_gamma   90.00
#
_symmetry.space_group_name_H-M   'P 1'
#
loop_
_entity.id
_entity.type
_entity.pdbx_description
1 polymer ?
#
loop_
_entity_poly.entity_id
_entity_poly.type
_entity_poly.pdbx_seq_one_letter_code
_entity_poly.pdbx_strand_id
1 'polypeptide(L)'
;GRAMVKDVQAKYLNSPETPLLHKGHCLYNHHRARAAAHKSNRVIAVEGYVDVIAMHTAGFPDTVAPLGTALTPEQVQLLWGMAEEPILCFDGDRAGRKAAFRAIETALPLISPGRSLRFAFLPDGQDPDDLVRSAGPIAVEEVISEAKPLVDVLWQRELEAQPLDTPERRASFESRAFQALQAIGDE
;
A
#
# COMPACT_ATOMS: atom_id res chain seq x y z
N GLY A 1 -2.76 20.19 4.95
CA GLY A 1 -2.24 20.97 6.09
C GLY A 1 -2.13 20.09 7.31
N ARG A 2 -1.11 20.29 8.14
CA ARG A 2 -0.92 19.57 9.42
C ARG A 2 -1.09 20.56 10.56
N ALA A 3 -1.84 20.17 11.59
CA ALA A 3 -2.01 21.00 12.78
C ALA A 3 -0.69 21.09 13.59
N MET A 4 -0.36 22.29 14.07
CA MET A 4 0.82 22.53 14.93
C MET A 4 0.44 22.67 16.42
N VAL A 5 -0.85 22.75 16.73
CA VAL A 5 -1.39 22.90 18.08
C VAL A 5 -2.09 21.61 18.50
N LYS A 6 -1.97 21.21 19.77
CA LYS A 6 -2.47 19.92 20.29
C LYS A 6 -3.99 19.77 20.26
N ASP A 7 -4.75 20.86 20.35
CA ASP A 7 -6.21 20.82 20.54
C ASP A 7 -7.03 20.91 19.23
N VAL A 8 -6.42 20.59 18.09
CA VAL A 8 -7.13 20.55 16.80
C VAL A 8 -7.67 19.14 16.55
N GLN A 9 -8.97 19.03 16.23
CA GLN A 9 -9.66 17.74 16.03
C GLN A 9 -9.02 16.83 14.98
N ALA A 10 -8.41 17.38 13.93
CA ALA A 10 -7.77 16.61 12.88
C ALA A 10 -6.27 16.95 12.78
N LYS A 11 -5.42 15.93 12.92
CA LYS A 11 -3.95 16.05 12.78
C LYS A 11 -3.56 16.48 11.36
N TYR A 12 -4.27 15.96 10.35
CA TYR A 12 -4.09 16.29 8.94
C TYR A 12 -5.43 16.68 8.30
N LEU A 13 -5.41 17.71 7.47
CA LEU A 13 -6.56 18.17 6.69
C LEU A 13 -6.16 18.32 5.22
N ASN A 14 -6.89 17.65 4.35
CA ASN A 14 -6.73 17.78 2.90
C ASN A 14 -7.73 18.82 2.37
N SER A 15 -7.37 19.48 1.27
CA SER A 15 -8.33 20.30 0.50
C SER A 15 -9.59 19.48 0.19
N PRO A 16 -10.79 20.08 0.16
CA PRO A 16 -12.01 19.35 -0.20
C PRO A 16 -11.94 18.84 -1.66
N GLU A 17 -12.85 17.93 -2.02
CA GLU A 17 -13.07 17.57 -3.43
C GLU A 17 -13.44 18.82 -4.23
N THR A 18 -12.89 18.95 -5.43
CA THR A 18 -13.20 20.05 -6.36
C THR A 18 -13.22 19.53 -7.79
N PRO A 19 -13.76 20.27 -8.76
CA PRO A 19 -13.66 19.91 -10.18
C PRO A 19 -12.22 19.72 -10.69
N LEU A 20 -11.22 20.23 -9.98
CA LEU A 20 -9.80 20.10 -10.31
C LEU A 20 -9.06 19.10 -9.40
N LEU A 21 -9.69 18.63 -8.32
CA LEU A 21 -9.08 17.76 -7.33
C LEU A 21 -10.04 16.65 -6.96
N HIS A 22 -9.77 15.48 -7.53
CA HIS A 22 -10.37 14.22 -7.14
C HIS A 22 -9.35 13.39 -6.36
N LYS A 23 -9.48 13.29 -5.03
CA LYS A 23 -8.43 12.67 -4.19
C LYS A 23 -8.18 11.21 -4.56
N GLY A 24 -9.25 10.49 -4.86
CA GLY A 24 -9.20 9.10 -5.31
C GLY A 24 -8.55 8.91 -6.68
N HIS A 25 -8.23 9.98 -7.41
CA HIS A 25 -7.58 9.93 -8.72
C HIS A 25 -6.20 10.58 -8.67
N CYS A 26 -5.68 10.83 -7.46
CA CYS A 26 -4.43 11.53 -7.25
C CYS A 26 -3.57 10.73 -6.28
N LEU A 27 -2.25 10.84 -6.46
CA LEU A 27 -1.25 10.39 -5.52
C LEU A 27 -0.35 11.58 -5.18
N TYR A 28 -0.12 11.80 -3.90
CA TYR A 28 0.87 12.76 -3.44
C TYR A 28 2.24 12.39 -4.00
N ASN A 29 3.01 13.40 -4.40
CA ASN A 29 4.33 13.27 -5.02
C ASN A 29 4.41 12.57 -6.38
N HIS A 30 3.28 12.15 -6.97
CA HIS A 30 3.25 11.48 -8.28
C HIS A 30 4.08 12.19 -9.37
N HIS A 31 3.90 13.51 -9.52
CA HIS A 31 4.59 14.33 -10.51
C HIS A 31 6.12 14.32 -10.39
N ARG A 32 6.68 14.11 -9.19
CA ARG A 32 8.14 14.02 -8.97
C ARG A 32 8.62 12.57 -9.02
N ALA A 33 7.82 11.65 -8.49
CA ALA A 33 8.18 10.24 -8.40
C ALA A 33 8.17 9.53 -9.76
N ARG A 34 7.29 9.93 -10.70
CA ARG A 34 7.07 9.23 -11.97
C ARG A 34 8.33 8.99 -12.79
N ALA A 35 9.22 9.99 -12.92
CA ALA A 35 10.43 9.84 -13.72
C ALA A 35 11.42 8.83 -13.08
N ALA A 36 11.58 8.88 -11.76
CA ALA A 36 12.40 7.92 -11.03
C ALA A 36 11.79 6.52 -11.13
N ALA A 37 10.47 6.40 -10.94
CA ALA A 37 9.78 5.13 -10.94
C ALA A 37 9.86 4.40 -12.28
N HIS A 38 9.67 5.11 -13.40
CA HIS A 38 9.85 4.52 -14.73
C HIS A 38 11.30 4.08 -14.99
N LYS A 39 12.29 4.80 -14.46
CA LYS A 39 13.70 4.46 -14.64
C LYS A 39 14.10 3.20 -13.86
N SER A 40 13.56 3.03 -12.66
CA SER A 40 13.82 1.87 -11.79
C SER A 40 12.85 0.71 -11.99
N ASN A 41 11.75 0.92 -12.72
CA ASN A 41 10.57 0.05 -12.72
C ASN A 41 10.08 -0.27 -11.29
N ARG A 42 10.08 0.73 -10.41
CA ARG A 42 9.68 0.60 -9.01
C ARG A 42 8.91 1.84 -8.56
N VAL A 43 7.83 1.66 -7.83
CA VAL A 43 7.15 2.74 -7.11
C VAL A 43 6.78 2.24 -5.73
N ILE A 44 6.98 3.07 -4.71
CA ILE A 44 6.67 2.73 -3.31
C ILE A 44 5.50 3.61 -2.86
N ALA A 45 4.37 3.00 -2.52
CA ALA A 45 3.23 3.70 -1.96
C ALA A 45 3.21 3.54 -0.43
N VAL A 46 3.37 4.64 0.30
CA VAL A 46 3.27 4.72 1.77
C VAL A 46 1.94 5.34 2.20
N GLU A 47 1.62 5.31 3.49
CA GLU A 47 0.33 5.76 4.00
C GLU A 47 0.17 7.29 4.04
N GLY A 48 1.24 8.03 4.37
CA GLY A 48 1.16 9.45 4.67
C GLY A 48 2.14 10.35 3.93
N TYR A 49 1.86 11.65 3.93
CA TYR A 49 2.72 12.65 3.29
C TYR A 49 4.08 12.81 3.96
N VAL A 50 4.13 12.66 5.28
CA VAL A 50 5.38 12.78 6.05
C VAL A 50 6.29 11.62 5.70
N ASP A 51 5.74 10.43 5.55
CA ASP A 51 6.46 9.23 5.12
C ASP A 51 7.05 9.43 3.73
N VAL A 52 6.29 10.00 2.78
CA VAL A 52 6.82 10.34 1.46
C VAL A 52 7.99 11.32 1.55
N ILE A 53 7.89 12.35 2.40
CA ILE A 53 8.96 13.32 2.58
C ILE A 53 10.20 12.66 3.19
N ALA A 54 10.03 11.80 4.20
CA ALA A 54 11.11 11.08 4.86
C ALA A 54 11.82 10.12 3.89
N MET A 55 11.05 9.29 3.18
CA MET A 55 11.53 8.36 2.15
C MET A 55 12.25 9.10 1.02
N HIS A 56 11.68 10.19 0.51
CA HIS A 56 12.32 10.99 -0.53
C HIS A 56 13.64 11.59 -0.07
N THR A 57 13.70 12.09 1.17
CA THR A 57 14.94 12.63 1.78
C THR A 57 15.98 11.54 2.01
N ALA A 58 15.53 10.32 2.30
CA ALA A 58 16.36 9.13 2.50
C ALA A 58 16.87 8.50 1.19
N GLY A 59 16.53 9.05 0.02
CA GLY A 59 17.01 8.55 -1.27
C GLY A 59 16.06 7.63 -2.02
N PHE A 60 14.76 7.63 -1.65
CA PHE A 60 13.69 6.91 -2.35
C PHE A 60 12.80 7.90 -3.12
N PRO A 61 13.28 8.43 -4.28
CA PRO A 61 12.56 9.47 -5.00
C PRO A 61 11.25 8.97 -5.65
N ASP A 62 11.12 7.65 -5.80
CA ASP A 62 9.99 6.90 -6.36
C ASP A 62 8.86 6.64 -5.35
N THR A 63 8.82 7.34 -4.22
CA THR A 63 7.77 7.21 -3.20
C THR A 63 6.57 8.15 -3.42
N VAL A 64 5.36 7.62 -3.23
CA VAL A 64 4.07 8.32 -3.34
C VAL A 64 3.14 7.96 -2.17
N ALA A 65 2.03 8.68 -1.99
CA ALA A 65 1.01 8.34 -0.99
C ALA A 65 -0.41 8.70 -1.46
N PRO A 66 -1.46 7.96 -1.06
CA PRO A 66 -2.85 8.39 -1.21
C PRO A 66 -3.15 9.70 -0.45
N LEU A 67 -4.19 10.43 -0.87
CA LEU A 67 -4.56 11.71 -0.24
C LEU A 67 -5.51 11.52 0.95
N GLY A 68 -5.08 10.73 1.94
CA GLY A 68 -5.83 10.47 3.19
C GLY A 68 -7.09 9.63 3.00
N THR A 69 -7.08 8.73 2.03
CA THR A 69 -8.14 7.74 1.77
C THR A 69 -7.54 6.34 1.75
N ALA A 70 -8.39 5.31 1.88
CA ALA A 70 -7.98 3.99 1.42
C ALA A 70 -7.58 4.05 -0.06
N LEU A 71 -6.69 3.16 -0.47
CA LEU A 71 -6.25 3.06 -1.87
C LEU A 71 -7.48 2.79 -2.76
N THR A 72 -7.63 3.56 -3.82
CA THR A 72 -8.78 3.46 -4.75
C THR A 72 -8.39 2.70 -6.02
N PRO A 73 -9.36 2.18 -6.80
CA PRO A 73 -9.10 1.57 -8.10
C PRO A 73 -8.29 2.46 -9.05
N GLU A 74 -8.61 3.74 -9.11
CA GLU A 74 -7.93 4.70 -9.98
C GLU A 74 -6.49 4.97 -9.50
N GLN A 75 -6.24 4.97 -8.20
CA GLN A 75 -4.87 5.05 -7.66
C GLN A 75 -4.08 3.78 -7.96
N VAL A 76 -4.68 2.59 -7.89
CA VAL A 76 -4.02 1.33 -8.29
C VAL A 76 -3.61 1.41 -9.77
N GLN A 77 -4.49 1.88 -10.64
CA GLN A 77 -4.17 2.08 -12.05
C GLN A 77 -3.04 3.10 -12.27
N LEU A 78 -3.01 4.19 -11.50
CA LEU A 78 -1.90 5.15 -11.56
C LEU A 78 -0.57 4.51 -11.16
N LEU A 79 -0.56 3.68 -10.10
CA LEU A 79 0.63 2.95 -9.67
C LEU A 79 1.11 1.98 -10.75
N TRP A 80 0.21 1.23 -11.39
CA TRP A 80 0.56 0.36 -12.53
C TRP A 80 1.01 1.11 -13.77
N GLY A 81 0.62 2.38 -13.90
CA GLY A 81 1.17 3.29 -14.89
C GLY A 81 2.63 3.68 -14.62
N MET A 82 3.16 3.43 -13.42
CA MET A 82 4.53 3.77 -13.02
C MET A 82 5.46 2.55 -12.96
N ALA A 83 4.95 1.39 -12.51
CA ALA A 83 5.68 0.12 -12.43
C ALA A 83 4.71 -1.07 -12.52
N GLU A 84 5.16 -2.22 -13.03
CA GLU A 84 4.34 -3.43 -13.19
C GLU A 84 3.92 -4.07 -11.85
N GLU A 85 4.81 -4.01 -10.86
CA GLU A 85 4.58 -4.51 -9.49
C GLU A 85 4.86 -3.44 -8.42
N PRO A 86 3.97 -2.43 -8.25
CA PRO A 86 4.07 -1.42 -7.20
C PRO A 86 4.20 -2.04 -5.81
N ILE A 87 5.04 -1.43 -4.96
CA ILE A 87 5.26 -1.85 -3.58
C ILE A 87 4.38 -1.00 -2.67
N LEU A 88 3.42 -1.63 -2.00
CA LEU A 88 2.62 -1.00 -0.95
C LEU A 88 3.33 -1.21 0.39
N CYS A 89 3.83 -0.13 0.99
CA CYS A 89 4.54 -0.15 2.26
C CYS A 89 3.61 0.32 3.39
N PHE A 90 3.31 -0.60 4.31
CA PHE A 90 2.39 -0.39 5.42
C PHE A 90 3.15 -0.38 6.75
N ASP A 91 2.58 0.34 7.72
CA ASP A 91 3.04 0.33 9.09
C ASP A 91 2.99 -1.10 9.66
N GLY A 92 3.91 -1.43 10.57
CA GLY A 92 4.02 -2.78 11.13
C GLY A 92 2.85 -3.22 12.02
N ASP A 93 1.88 -2.33 12.26
CA ASP A 93 0.81 -2.57 13.21
C ASP A 93 -0.41 -3.31 12.61
N ARG A 94 -1.44 -3.49 13.44
CA ARG A 94 -2.69 -4.14 13.01
C ARG A 94 -3.47 -3.29 12.01
N ALA A 95 -3.34 -1.97 12.05
CA ALA A 95 -4.01 -1.06 11.12
C ALA A 95 -3.38 -1.18 9.73
N GLY A 96 -2.05 -1.20 9.63
CA GLY A 96 -1.31 -1.42 8.39
C GLY A 96 -1.67 -2.76 7.73
N ARG A 97 -1.75 -3.85 8.50
CA ARG A 97 -2.25 -5.15 7.98
C ARG A 97 -3.68 -5.09 7.44
N LYS A 98 -4.58 -4.39 8.12
CA LYS A 98 -5.96 -4.19 7.63
C LYS A 98 -5.99 -3.34 6.37
N ALA A 99 -5.12 -2.33 6.25
CA ALA A 99 -4.99 -1.51 5.06
C ALA A 99 -4.47 -2.33 3.86
N ALA A 100 -3.47 -3.20 4.08
CA ALA A 100 -3.00 -4.15 3.09
C ALA A 100 -4.13 -5.05 2.56
N PHE A 101 -4.95 -5.62 3.44
CA PHE A 101 -6.06 -6.47 3.01
C PHE A 101 -7.12 -5.71 2.21
N ARG A 102 -7.40 -4.44 2.55
CA ARG A 102 -8.29 -3.59 1.75
C ARG A 102 -7.70 -3.26 0.37
N ALA A 103 -6.38 -3.07 0.30
CA ALA A 103 -5.70 -2.86 -0.97
C ALA A 103 -5.79 -4.10 -1.87
N ILE A 104 -5.68 -5.32 -1.30
CA ILE A 104 -5.93 -6.58 -2.02
C ILE A 104 -7.35 -6.58 -2.61
N GLU A 105 -8.38 -6.34 -1.79
CA GLU A 105 -9.78 -6.32 -2.26
C GLU A 105 -10.02 -5.30 -3.38
N THR A 106 -9.33 -4.17 -3.34
CA THR A 106 -9.43 -3.12 -4.36
C THR A 106 -8.70 -3.52 -5.65
N ALA A 107 -7.57 -4.22 -5.53
CA ALA A 107 -6.73 -4.58 -6.66
C ALA A 107 -7.19 -5.83 -7.39
N LEU A 108 -7.74 -6.83 -6.69
CA LEU A 108 -8.12 -8.13 -7.28
C LEU A 108 -8.96 -7.98 -8.57
N PRO A 109 -10.03 -7.17 -8.61
CA PRO A 109 -10.83 -6.96 -9.83
C PRO A 109 -10.10 -6.31 -11.00
N LEU A 110 -8.94 -5.73 -10.75
CA LEU A 110 -8.16 -4.95 -11.71
C LEU A 110 -6.89 -5.68 -12.16
N ILE A 111 -6.54 -6.81 -11.53
CA ILE A 111 -5.37 -7.60 -11.90
C ILE A 111 -5.53 -8.10 -13.34
N SER A 112 -4.44 -8.01 -14.09
CA SER A 112 -4.30 -8.53 -15.45
C SER A 112 -2.85 -9.02 -15.62
N PRO A 113 -2.52 -9.78 -16.68
CA PRO A 113 -1.14 -10.15 -16.97
C PRO A 113 -0.19 -8.93 -16.93
N GLY A 114 0.92 -9.06 -16.20
CA GLY A 114 1.91 -7.99 -16.02
C GLY A 114 1.51 -6.88 -15.04
N ARG A 115 0.41 -7.03 -14.29
CA ARG A 115 -0.03 -6.09 -13.26
C ARG A 115 -0.29 -6.80 -11.96
N SER A 116 0.58 -6.58 -10.98
CA SER A 116 0.47 -7.18 -9.65
C SER A 116 0.84 -6.17 -8.57
N LEU A 117 0.81 -6.56 -7.31
CA LEU A 117 1.25 -5.74 -6.18
C LEU A 117 2.24 -6.52 -5.33
N ARG A 118 3.12 -5.77 -4.67
CA ARG A 118 3.98 -6.28 -3.59
C ARG A 118 3.68 -5.52 -2.30
N PHE A 119 3.96 -6.15 -1.18
CA PHE A 119 3.60 -5.66 0.14
C PHE A 119 4.81 -5.68 1.06
N ALA A 120 5.25 -4.49 1.47
CA ALA A 120 6.26 -4.32 2.50
C ALA A 120 5.56 -4.00 3.82
N PHE A 121 5.94 -4.72 4.88
CA PHE A 121 5.44 -4.47 6.24
C PHE A 121 6.63 -4.04 7.09
N LEU A 122 6.51 -2.86 7.70
CA LEU A 122 7.55 -2.36 8.59
C LEU A 122 7.59 -3.14 9.91
N PRO A 123 8.68 -3.02 10.71
CA PRO A 123 8.70 -3.56 12.06
C PRO A 123 7.53 -3.05 12.91
N ASP A 124 7.07 -3.89 13.84
CA ASP A 124 5.92 -3.58 14.71
C ASP A 124 6.05 -2.18 15.36
N GLY A 125 5.04 -1.34 15.13
CA GLY A 125 4.95 -0.01 15.71
C GLY A 125 5.81 1.07 15.04
N GLN A 126 6.43 0.79 13.88
CA GLN A 126 7.15 1.79 13.09
C GLN A 126 6.36 2.20 11.84
N ASP A 127 6.49 3.49 11.50
CA ASP A 127 6.16 4.05 10.19
C ASP A 127 7.46 4.32 9.38
N PRO A 128 7.39 4.66 8.08
CA PRO A 128 8.59 4.89 7.27
C PRO A 128 9.49 6.01 7.81
N ASP A 129 8.89 7.06 8.39
CA ASP A 129 9.61 8.20 8.95
C ASP A 129 10.42 7.79 10.20
N ASP A 130 9.84 6.98 11.07
CA ASP A 130 10.47 6.39 12.26
C ASP A 130 11.57 5.40 11.89
N LEU A 131 11.36 4.54 10.89
CA LEU A 131 12.39 3.59 10.44
C LEU A 131 13.59 4.33 9.83
N VAL A 132 13.35 5.33 8.98
CA VAL A 132 14.42 6.18 8.42
C VAL A 132 15.22 6.85 9.52
N ARG A 133 14.56 7.41 10.54
CA ARG A 133 15.26 8.10 11.64
C ARG A 133 16.04 7.16 12.54
N SER A 134 15.49 5.98 12.84
CA SER A 134 16.05 5.07 13.83
C SER A 134 17.14 4.16 13.26
N ALA A 135 16.99 3.70 12.01
CA ALA A 135 17.86 2.70 11.39
C ALA A 135 18.45 3.13 10.03
N GLY A 136 17.98 4.25 9.47
CA GLY A 136 18.54 4.81 8.24
C GLY A 136 18.02 4.15 6.95
N PRO A 137 18.48 4.64 5.78
CA PRO A 137 17.98 4.21 4.48
C PRO A 137 18.29 2.74 4.14
N ILE A 138 19.35 2.16 4.71
CA ILE A 138 19.70 0.76 4.46
C ILE A 138 18.62 -0.17 5.00
N ALA A 139 18.13 0.07 6.22
CA ALA A 139 17.06 -0.73 6.81
C ALA A 139 15.74 -0.62 6.03
N VAL A 140 15.47 0.55 5.44
CA VAL A 140 14.33 0.72 4.53
C VAL A 140 14.50 -0.13 3.28
N GLU A 141 15.68 -0.10 2.64
CA GLU A 141 15.93 -0.90 1.43
C GLU A 141 15.82 -2.40 1.74
N GLU A 142 16.28 -2.87 2.90
CA GLU A 142 16.09 -4.25 3.36
C GLU A 142 14.60 -4.62 3.39
N VAL A 143 13.75 -3.83 4.07
CA VAL A 143 12.30 -4.07 4.14
C VAL A 143 11.64 -4.04 2.76
N ILE A 144 12.03 -3.09 1.89
CA ILE A 144 11.48 -2.95 0.54
C ILE A 144 11.91 -4.13 -0.35
N SER A 145 13.14 -4.62 -0.19
CA SER A 145 13.65 -5.78 -0.94
C SER A 145 12.95 -7.09 -0.55
N GLU A 146 12.48 -7.19 0.70
CA GLU A 146 11.72 -8.33 1.23
C GLU A 146 10.20 -8.20 1.01
N ALA A 147 9.75 -7.20 0.24
CA ALA A 147 8.33 -7.01 -0.05
C ALA A 147 7.71 -8.28 -0.64
N LYS A 148 6.64 -8.78 -0.01
CA LYS A 148 5.98 -10.03 -0.35
C LYS A 148 5.08 -9.87 -1.57
N PRO A 149 5.02 -10.86 -2.48
CA PRO A 149 4.07 -10.82 -3.60
C PRO A 149 2.62 -10.90 -3.12
N LEU A 150 1.68 -10.40 -3.93
CA LEU A 150 0.24 -10.39 -3.62
C LEU A 150 -0.29 -11.76 -3.19
N VAL A 151 0.12 -12.83 -3.88
CA VAL A 151 -0.34 -14.20 -3.57
C VAL A 151 0.00 -14.62 -2.15
N ASP A 152 1.20 -14.29 -1.66
CA ASP A 152 1.64 -14.68 -0.31
C ASP A 152 0.82 -13.96 0.76
N VAL A 153 0.54 -12.67 0.54
CA VAL A 153 -0.25 -11.87 1.49
C VAL A 153 -1.72 -12.26 1.46
N LEU A 154 -2.27 -12.54 0.27
CA LEU A 154 -3.62 -13.08 0.12
C LEU A 154 -3.74 -14.43 0.84
N TRP A 155 -2.79 -15.33 0.64
CA TRP A 155 -2.80 -16.64 1.30
C TRP A 155 -2.69 -16.52 2.81
N GLN A 156 -1.79 -15.66 3.30
CA GLN A 156 -1.65 -15.36 4.72
C GLN A 156 -2.97 -14.86 5.31
N ARG A 157 -3.65 -13.91 4.64
CA ARG A 157 -4.97 -13.41 5.06
C ARG A 157 -5.99 -14.54 5.20
N GLU A 158 -6.08 -15.41 4.20
CA GLU A 158 -7.08 -16.47 4.20
C GLU A 158 -6.83 -17.54 5.26
N LEU A 159 -5.56 -17.88 5.50
CA LEU A 159 -5.14 -18.80 6.55
C LEU A 159 -5.37 -18.23 7.96
N GLU A 160 -5.14 -16.93 8.15
CA GLU A 160 -5.32 -16.25 9.44
C GLU A 160 -6.78 -15.93 9.77
N ALA A 161 -7.68 -16.01 8.79
CA ALA A 161 -9.08 -15.67 8.99
C ALA A 161 -9.77 -16.58 10.03
N GLN A 162 -9.50 -17.90 9.99
CA GLN A 162 -10.06 -18.89 10.91
C GLN A 162 -9.15 -20.12 11.04
N PRO A 163 -9.14 -20.84 12.20
CA PRO A 163 -8.42 -22.11 12.34
C PRO A 163 -8.87 -23.17 11.33
N LEU A 164 -7.95 -24.02 10.86
CA LEU A 164 -8.22 -25.08 9.86
C LEU A 164 -8.29 -26.50 10.48
N ASP A 165 -8.79 -26.57 11.70
CA ASP A 165 -8.84 -27.75 12.58
C ASP A 165 -10.11 -28.59 12.42
N THR A 166 -11.13 -28.12 11.68
CA THR A 166 -12.34 -28.90 11.35
C THR A 166 -12.62 -28.93 9.85
N PRO A 167 -13.33 -29.95 9.33
CA PRO A 167 -13.74 -30.02 7.93
C PRO A 167 -14.53 -28.79 7.47
N GLU A 168 -15.45 -28.26 8.27
CA GLU A 168 -16.29 -27.11 7.93
C GLU A 168 -15.47 -25.82 7.79
N ARG A 169 -14.46 -25.63 8.65
CA ARG A 169 -13.56 -24.47 8.58
C ARG A 169 -12.61 -24.57 7.39
N ARG A 170 -12.17 -25.77 7.03
CA ARG A 170 -11.40 -26.01 5.79
C ARG A 170 -12.23 -25.73 4.55
N ALA A 171 -13.46 -26.22 4.49
CA ALA A 171 -14.39 -25.89 3.40
C ALA A 171 -14.66 -24.37 3.30
N SER A 172 -14.76 -23.69 4.44
CA SER A 172 -14.91 -22.22 4.48
C SER A 172 -13.67 -21.50 3.95
N PHE A 173 -12.47 -21.99 4.24
CA PHE A 173 -11.22 -21.48 3.68
C PHE A 173 -11.18 -21.64 2.16
N GLU A 174 -11.47 -22.84 1.66
CA GLU A 174 -11.52 -23.10 0.22
C GLU A 174 -12.53 -22.17 -0.46
N SER A 175 -13.73 -22.01 0.11
CA SER A 175 -14.75 -21.11 -0.43
C SER A 175 -14.27 -19.65 -0.53
N ARG A 176 -13.54 -19.13 0.48
CA ARG A 176 -13.00 -17.77 0.42
C ARG A 176 -11.85 -17.63 -0.58
N ALA A 177 -10.96 -18.62 -0.64
CA ALA A 177 -9.88 -18.63 -1.61
C ALA A 177 -10.42 -18.63 -3.05
N PHE A 178 -11.43 -19.47 -3.34
CA PHE A 178 -12.11 -19.47 -4.63
C PHE A 178 -12.81 -18.15 -4.94
N GLN A 179 -13.46 -17.51 -3.95
CA GLN A 179 -14.06 -16.19 -4.14
C GLN A 179 -13.02 -15.13 -4.50
N ALA A 180 -11.84 -15.16 -3.86
CA ALA A 180 -10.76 -14.22 -4.17
C ALA A 180 -10.21 -14.42 -5.59
N LEU A 181 -10.12 -15.67 -6.07
CA LEU A 181 -9.74 -15.99 -7.45
C LEU A 181 -10.80 -15.49 -8.44
N GLN A 182 -12.08 -15.78 -8.19
CA GLN A 182 -13.20 -15.33 -9.04
C GLN A 182 -13.32 -13.79 -9.13
N ALA A 183 -12.74 -13.07 -8.17
CA ALA A 183 -12.70 -11.61 -8.23
C ALA A 183 -11.72 -11.09 -9.28
N ILE A 184 -10.76 -11.90 -9.76
CA ILE A 184 -9.81 -11.50 -10.80
C ILE A 184 -10.56 -11.39 -12.13
N GLY A 185 -10.59 -10.19 -12.71
CA GLY A 185 -11.44 -9.89 -13.86
C GLY A 185 -10.95 -10.43 -15.21
N ASP A 186 -9.73 -10.97 -15.27
CA ASP A 186 -9.04 -11.41 -16.50
C ASP A 186 -8.77 -12.93 -16.52
N GLU A 187 -9.57 -13.71 -15.79
CA GLU A 187 -9.58 -15.19 -15.80
C GLU A 187 -10.85 -15.74 -16.50
#